data_AF-A0A212THU8-F1
#
_entry.id   AF-A0A212THU8-F1
#
_cell.length_a   1.000
_cell.length_b   1.000
_cell.length_c   1.000
_cell.angle_alpha   90.00
_cell.angle_beta   90.00
_cell.angle_gamma   90.00
#
_symmetry.space_group_name_H-M   'P 1'
#
loop_
_entity.id
_entity.type
_entity.pdbx_description
1 polymer ?
#
loop_
_entity_poly.entity_id
_entity_poly.type
_entity_poly.pdbx_seq_one_letter_code
_entity_poly.pdbx_strand_id
1 'polypeptide(L)'
;MRHRLPAQLAALACAAGLALTACSEPEPEARFPQTPVPGHCADWGELRELDHSTVQVRVLNKGAGAGAAAEAARELEGRGFTVLTTGNDHSDSPQADAIVRYGPMGLSAARTVALQVEGARLERDSRRDPSVDLVLGKAFDSLAQQPAAPADQVRMNVYNTTAEPGLADRAARQMRKRDFTVRKVGNDPERKWYPEDTAIIRHGLRSEPVARTVAAQVPGARLVNDDRTGLSVDLVLGGKYTWATKDFTEPEKVPETKQGPRIGCEA
;
A
#
# COMPACT_ATOMS: atom_id res chain seq x y z
N MET A 1 22.93 17.53 -81.24
CA MET A 1 23.50 18.69 -80.51
C MET A 1 23.90 18.17 -79.13
N ARG A 2 25.22 18.03 -78.86
CA ARG A 2 26.01 18.83 -77.89
C ARG A 2 25.32 18.93 -76.50
N HIS A 3 25.93 18.75 -75.33
CA HIS A 3 27.22 18.30 -74.81
C HIS A 3 27.08 18.45 -73.27
N ARG A 4 27.70 17.55 -72.48
CA ARG A 4 28.39 17.77 -71.18
C ARG A 4 27.63 18.37 -69.95
N LEU A 5 27.72 17.64 -68.82
CA LEU A 5 27.74 18.15 -67.43
C LEU A 5 28.85 19.21 -67.22
N PRO A 6 28.72 20.12 -66.24
CA PRO A 6 29.44 19.90 -64.97
C PRO A 6 28.74 20.42 -63.68
N ALA A 7 29.27 19.92 -62.57
CA ALA A 7 29.02 20.28 -61.18
C ALA A 7 29.42 21.71 -60.82
N GLN A 8 28.75 22.31 -59.83
CA GLN A 8 29.38 23.27 -58.91
C GLN A 8 28.88 23.08 -57.47
N LEU A 9 29.85 22.88 -56.58
CA LEU A 9 29.76 22.98 -55.15
C LEU A 9 29.46 24.44 -54.73
N ALA A 10 28.59 24.62 -53.75
CA ALA A 10 28.66 25.75 -52.84
C ALA A 10 28.56 25.22 -51.41
N ALA A 11 29.72 25.07 -50.77
CA ALA A 11 29.83 24.90 -49.34
C ALA A 11 29.42 26.20 -48.65
N LEU A 12 28.46 26.12 -47.72
CA LEU A 12 28.23 27.17 -46.74
C LEU A 12 28.53 26.62 -45.35
N ALA A 13 29.32 27.41 -44.66
CA ALA A 13 30.11 27.08 -43.49
C ALA A 13 29.28 26.80 -42.24
N CYS A 14 29.78 25.88 -41.41
CA CYS A 14 29.50 25.83 -39.98
C CYS A 14 29.82 27.18 -39.34
N ALA A 15 28.82 27.84 -38.78
CA ALA A 15 29.00 28.78 -37.68
C ALA A 15 28.58 28.08 -36.39
N ALA A 16 29.54 27.88 -35.51
CA ALA A 16 29.38 27.28 -34.20
C ALA A 16 28.63 28.24 -33.25
N GLY A 17 27.65 27.68 -32.53
CA GLY A 17 26.94 28.32 -31.43
C GLY A 17 26.18 27.27 -30.64
N LEU A 18 26.91 26.50 -29.82
CA LEU A 18 26.37 25.47 -28.93
C LEU A 18 25.56 26.12 -27.81
N ALA A 19 24.25 26.21 -27.98
CA ALA A 19 23.30 26.20 -26.87
C ALA A 19 22.59 24.84 -26.89
N LEU A 20 23.10 23.89 -26.11
CA LEU A 20 22.40 22.66 -25.77
C LEU A 20 21.23 23.04 -24.84
N THR A 21 20.11 23.47 -25.40
CA THR A 21 18.83 23.38 -24.70
C THR A 21 18.51 21.90 -24.59
N ALA A 22 18.83 21.34 -23.42
CA ALA A 22 18.37 20.02 -23.03
C ALA A 22 16.86 19.95 -23.21
N CYS A 23 16.43 18.92 -23.93
CA CYS A 23 15.04 18.56 -24.12
C CYS A 23 14.41 18.38 -22.74
N SER A 24 13.44 19.22 -22.37
CA SER A 24 12.49 18.86 -21.33
C SER A 24 11.43 18.00 -22.00
N GLU A 25 11.64 16.68 -22.01
CA GLU A 25 10.53 15.76 -22.25
C GLU A 25 9.47 16.04 -21.18
N PRO A 26 8.19 16.22 -21.55
CA PRO A 26 7.14 16.30 -20.55
C PRO A 26 7.20 15.04 -19.69
N GLU A 27 7.07 15.21 -18.36
CA GLU A 27 6.91 14.10 -17.43
C GLU A 27 5.92 13.08 -18.02
N PRO A 28 6.17 11.76 -17.92
CA PRO A 28 5.26 10.78 -18.47
C PRO A 28 3.89 11.02 -17.82
N GLU A 29 2.93 11.52 -18.61
CA GLU A 29 1.53 11.61 -18.20
C GLU A 29 1.19 10.26 -17.57
N ALA A 30 0.70 10.31 -16.32
CA ALA A 30 0.29 9.13 -15.60
C ALA A 30 -0.54 8.25 -16.54
N ARG A 31 0.02 7.11 -16.95
CA ARG A 31 -0.60 6.26 -17.96
C ARG A 31 -1.83 5.64 -17.32
N PHE A 32 -2.98 6.27 -17.52
CA PHE A 32 -4.26 5.70 -17.14
C PHE A 32 -4.31 4.26 -17.66
N PRO A 33 -4.67 3.26 -16.85
CA PRO A 33 -5.05 1.97 -17.41
C PRO A 33 -6.16 2.25 -18.41
N GLN A 34 -5.85 2.00 -19.69
CA GLN A 34 -6.61 2.52 -20.83
C GLN A 34 -7.98 1.87 -20.97
N THR A 35 -8.26 0.84 -20.18
CA THR A 35 -9.57 0.17 -20.17
C THR A 35 -10.34 0.66 -18.94
N PRO A 36 -11.20 1.69 -19.08
CA PRO A 36 -12.25 1.89 -18.09
C PRO A 36 -12.99 0.57 -17.90
N VAL A 37 -13.37 0.23 -16.67
CA VAL A 37 -14.32 -0.83 -16.41
C VAL A 37 -15.66 -0.13 -16.16
N PRO A 38 -16.54 -0.01 -17.17
CA PRO A 38 -17.84 0.58 -16.96
C PRO A 38 -18.61 -0.32 -15.99
N GLY A 39 -19.27 0.30 -15.04
CA GLY A 39 -20.23 -0.35 -14.16
C GLY A 39 -21.44 0.55 -14.01
N HIS A 40 -22.62 -0.05 -13.82
CA HIS A 40 -23.81 0.69 -13.47
C HIS A 40 -24.04 0.57 -11.97
N CYS A 41 -24.60 1.62 -11.35
CA CYS A 41 -24.90 1.64 -9.93
C CYS A 41 -25.87 0.52 -9.50
N ALA A 42 -26.72 0.05 -10.42
CA ALA A 42 -27.60 -1.09 -10.23
C ALA A 42 -26.82 -2.39 -9.93
N ASP A 43 -25.62 -2.52 -10.49
CA ASP A 43 -24.80 -3.74 -10.40
C ASP A 43 -23.84 -3.69 -9.22
N TRP A 44 -24.01 -2.76 -8.27
CA TRP A 44 -23.03 -2.46 -7.23
C TRP A 44 -22.53 -3.68 -6.46
N GLY A 45 -23.42 -4.61 -6.10
CA GLY A 45 -23.05 -5.84 -5.39
C GLY A 45 -22.23 -6.81 -6.23
N GLU A 46 -22.35 -6.75 -7.55
CA GLU A 46 -21.70 -7.63 -8.53
C GLU A 46 -20.43 -7.02 -9.11
N LEU A 47 -20.16 -5.73 -8.87
CA LEU A 47 -18.96 -5.05 -9.35
C LEU A 47 -17.69 -5.78 -8.91
N ARG A 48 -16.89 -6.17 -9.89
CA ARG A 48 -15.59 -6.79 -9.64
C ARG A 48 -14.63 -5.80 -8.97
N GLU A 49 -14.01 -6.22 -7.87
CA GLU A 49 -12.85 -5.54 -7.31
C GLU A 49 -11.69 -5.57 -8.29
N LEU A 50 -11.03 -4.43 -8.45
CA LEU A 50 -9.91 -4.29 -9.37
C LEU A 50 -8.61 -4.66 -8.65
N ASP A 51 -7.64 -5.15 -9.42
CA ASP A 51 -6.27 -5.23 -8.94
C ASP A 51 -5.82 -3.83 -8.49
N HIS A 52 -5.31 -3.71 -7.26
CA HIS A 52 -4.97 -2.42 -6.66
C HIS A 52 -4.01 -1.60 -7.54
N SER A 53 -3.08 -2.26 -8.26
CA SER A 53 -2.10 -1.58 -9.11
C SER A 53 -2.73 -0.84 -10.28
N THR A 54 -3.95 -1.23 -10.67
CA THR A 54 -4.74 -0.58 -11.73
C THR A 54 -5.62 0.56 -11.21
N VAL A 55 -5.71 0.74 -9.89
CA VAL A 55 -6.56 1.76 -9.27
C VAL A 55 -5.75 3.00 -8.97
N GLN A 56 -6.13 4.12 -9.59
CA GLN A 56 -5.48 5.42 -9.41
C GLN A 56 -6.27 6.31 -8.45
N VAL A 57 -5.63 6.75 -7.37
CA VAL A 57 -6.28 7.46 -6.25
C VAL A 57 -5.62 8.81 -6.01
N ARG A 58 -6.42 9.88 -5.85
CA ARG A 58 -5.97 11.14 -5.24
C ARG A 58 -6.45 11.15 -3.80
N VAL A 59 -5.56 11.41 -2.84
CA VAL A 59 -5.94 11.43 -1.41
C VAL A 59 -6.05 12.88 -0.95
N LEU A 60 -7.25 13.31 -0.57
CA LEU A 60 -7.54 14.69 -0.23
C LEU A 60 -7.95 14.82 1.24
N ASN A 61 -7.40 15.81 1.93
CA ASN A 61 -7.74 16.10 3.31
C ASN A 61 -8.85 17.15 3.41
N LYS A 62 -9.91 16.81 4.13
CA LYS A 62 -11.05 17.68 4.47
C LYS A 62 -11.28 17.74 5.98
N GLY A 63 -10.20 17.86 6.75
CA GLY A 63 -10.25 18.11 8.19
C GLY A 63 -9.81 16.94 9.08
N ALA A 64 -9.24 15.88 8.52
CA ALA A 64 -8.68 14.73 9.26
C ALA A 64 -7.38 15.04 10.04
N GLY A 65 -6.95 16.31 10.08
CA GLY A 65 -5.71 16.74 10.72
C GLY A 65 -4.52 16.81 9.74
N ALA A 66 -3.47 17.52 10.15
CA ALA A 66 -2.28 17.71 9.31
C ALA A 66 -1.59 16.37 9.04
N GLY A 67 -1.23 16.11 7.78
CA GLY A 67 -0.52 14.89 7.38
C GLY A 67 -1.41 13.68 7.06
N ALA A 68 -2.71 13.70 7.40
CA ALA A 68 -3.61 12.56 7.21
C ALA A 68 -3.65 12.03 5.76
N ALA A 69 -3.74 12.93 4.78
CA ALA A 69 -3.72 12.53 3.36
C ALA A 69 -2.40 11.88 2.94
N ALA A 70 -1.26 12.35 3.46
CA ALA A 70 0.04 11.77 3.17
C ALA A 70 0.21 10.40 3.84
N GLU A 71 -0.35 10.21 5.03
CA GLU A 71 -0.32 8.93 5.73
C GLU A 71 -1.19 7.87 5.04
N ALA A 72 -2.46 8.19 4.77
CA ALA A 72 -3.34 7.32 4.01
C ALA A 72 -2.79 7.01 2.60
N ALA A 73 -2.14 7.98 1.94
CA ALA A 73 -1.45 7.73 0.67
C ALA A 73 -0.35 6.68 0.80
N ARG A 74 0.57 6.82 1.76
CA ARG A 74 1.63 5.83 2.00
C ARG A 74 1.07 4.44 2.28
N GLU A 75 -0.04 4.38 3.01
CA GLU A 75 -0.70 3.11 3.31
C GLU A 75 -1.37 2.49 2.08
N LEU A 76 -2.08 3.28 1.28
CA LEU A 76 -2.64 2.83 0.00
C LEU A 76 -1.55 2.34 -0.97
N GLU A 77 -0.44 3.07 -1.10
CA GLU A 77 0.73 2.63 -1.87
C GLU A 77 1.30 1.32 -1.32
N GLY A 78 1.38 1.20 0.00
CA GLY A 78 1.80 -0.02 0.68
C GLY A 78 0.92 -1.22 0.35
N ARG A 79 -0.39 -0.98 0.17
CA ARG A 79 -1.42 -1.94 -0.26
C ARG A 79 -1.44 -2.17 -1.78
N GLY A 80 -0.61 -1.46 -2.55
CA GLY A 80 -0.43 -1.64 -3.99
C GLY A 80 -1.27 -0.71 -4.87
N PHE A 81 -1.96 0.28 -4.31
CA PHE A 81 -2.66 1.30 -5.10
C PHE A 81 -1.68 2.26 -5.76
N THR A 82 -2.07 2.83 -6.90
CA THR A 82 -1.34 3.94 -7.52
C THR A 82 -1.87 5.26 -6.96
N VAL A 83 -1.14 5.92 -6.06
CA VAL A 83 -1.50 7.26 -5.59
C VAL A 83 -0.96 8.31 -6.54
N LEU A 84 -1.85 9.14 -7.08
CA LEU A 84 -1.50 10.19 -8.05
C LEU A 84 -1.03 11.46 -7.37
N THR A 85 -1.73 11.87 -6.31
CA THR A 85 -1.39 13.09 -5.56
C THR A 85 -2.03 13.09 -4.18
N THR A 86 -1.49 13.92 -3.29
CA THR A 86 -2.10 14.28 -2.01
C THR A 86 -2.40 15.77 -1.98
N GLY A 87 -3.47 16.16 -1.31
CA GLY A 87 -3.87 17.57 -1.27
C GLY A 87 -4.94 17.87 -0.22
N ASN A 88 -5.49 19.07 -0.30
CA ASN A 88 -6.65 19.47 0.51
C ASN A 88 -7.90 19.55 -0.37
N ASP A 89 -9.04 19.20 0.21
CA ASP A 89 -10.34 19.37 -0.43
C ASP A 89 -11.05 20.61 0.14
N HIS A 90 -11.37 21.55 -0.75
CA HIS A 90 -12.07 22.79 -0.44
C HIS A 90 -13.52 22.83 -0.95
N SER A 91 -14.07 21.69 -1.38
CA SER A 91 -15.46 21.59 -1.85
C SER A 91 -16.48 21.74 -0.73
N ASP A 92 -17.70 22.11 -1.09
CA ASP A 92 -18.85 22.22 -0.17
C ASP A 92 -19.57 20.88 0.11
N SER A 93 -18.98 19.76 -0.29
CA SER A 93 -19.57 18.42 -0.11
C SER A 93 -19.92 18.15 1.37
N PRO A 94 -20.97 17.37 1.68
CA PRO A 94 -21.38 17.09 3.06
C PRO A 94 -20.24 16.54 3.93
N GLN A 95 -20.31 16.78 5.24
CA GLN A 95 -19.39 16.14 6.17
C GLN A 95 -19.67 14.64 6.21
N ALA A 96 -18.62 13.85 6.02
CA ALA A 96 -18.59 12.41 6.21
C ALA A 96 -17.18 12.02 6.66
N ASP A 97 -17.04 10.87 7.29
CA ASP A 97 -15.75 10.39 7.79
C ASP A 97 -14.80 10.16 6.61
N ALA A 98 -15.29 9.55 5.53
CA ALA A 98 -14.63 9.54 4.24
C ALA A 98 -15.62 9.57 3.08
N ILE A 99 -15.21 10.21 1.98
CA ILE A 99 -15.94 10.22 0.71
C ILE A 99 -15.04 9.70 -0.38
N VAL A 100 -15.51 8.74 -1.17
CA VAL A 100 -14.86 8.35 -2.41
C VAL A 100 -15.62 8.97 -3.58
N ARG A 101 -15.00 9.95 -4.24
CA ARG A 101 -15.56 10.61 -5.43
C ARG A 101 -15.09 9.95 -6.70
N TYR A 102 -15.99 9.78 -7.66
CA TYR A 102 -15.71 9.07 -8.90
C TYR A 102 -16.61 9.53 -10.04
N GLY A 103 -16.12 9.37 -11.27
CA GLY A 103 -16.89 9.60 -12.49
C GLY A 103 -17.54 8.32 -13.03
N PRO A 104 -18.28 8.40 -14.14
CA PRO A 104 -18.95 7.23 -14.74
C PRO A 104 -18.00 6.05 -15.04
N MET A 105 -16.74 6.34 -15.39
CA MET A 105 -15.71 5.34 -15.71
C MET A 105 -14.97 4.78 -14.49
N GLY A 106 -15.16 5.38 -13.31
CA GLY A 106 -14.41 5.07 -12.09
C GLY A 106 -15.18 4.22 -11.07
N LEU A 107 -16.39 3.72 -11.38
CA LEU A 107 -17.25 3.08 -10.38
C LEU A 107 -16.61 1.85 -9.72
N SER A 108 -16.00 0.94 -10.49
CA SER A 108 -15.31 -0.23 -9.93
C SER A 108 -14.07 0.17 -9.12
N ALA A 109 -13.32 1.17 -9.57
CA ALA A 109 -12.20 1.74 -8.81
C ALA A 109 -12.67 2.34 -7.48
N ALA A 110 -13.82 3.04 -7.50
CA ALA A 110 -14.43 3.64 -6.32
C ALA A 110 -14.86 2.57 -5.31
N ARG A 111 -15.41 1.45 -5.78
CA ARG A 111 -15.72 0.29 -4.93
C ARG A 111 -14.45 -0.27 -4.28
N THR A 112 -13.40 -0.51 -5.06
CA THR A 112 -12.13 -1.03 -4.54
C THR A 112 -11.54 -0.13 -3.45
N VAL A 113 -11.58 1.20 -3.64
CA VAL A 113 -11.10 2.17 -2.64
C VAL A 113 -12.04 2.26 -1.43
N ALA A 114 -13.36 2.23 -1.62
CA ALA A 114 -14.32 2.30 -0.52
C ALA A 114 -14.19 1.11 0.45
N LEU A 115 -13.80 -0.06 -0.04
CA LEU A 115 -13.52 -1.22 0.83
C LEU A 115 -12.28 -1.03 1.72
N GLN A 116 -11.45 -0.02 1.46
CA GLN A 116 -10.31 0.32 2.30
C GLN A 116 -10.68 1.23 3.47
N VAL A 117 -11.91 1.73 3.55
CA VAL A 117 -12.31 2.71 4.56
C VAL A 117 -13.72 2.40 5.08
N GLU A 118 -13.82 2.15 6.39
CA GLU A 118 -15.08 1.82 7.06
C GLU A 118 -16.13 2.91 6.82
N GLY A 119 -17.29 2.51 6.30
CA GLY A 119 -18.43 3.40 6.09
C GLY A 119 -18.22 4.46 5.01
N ALA A 120 -17.20 4.33 4.15
CA ALA A 120 -16.93 5.33 3.12
C ALA A 120 -18.15 5.59 2.24
N ARG A 121 -18.53 6.87 2.16
CA ARG A 121 -19.62 7.32 1.30
C ARG A 121 -19.13 7.43 -0.13
N LEU A 122 -19.88 6.87 -1.07
CA LEU A 122 -19.65 7.08 -2.49
C LEU A 122 -20.38 8.34 -2.96
N GLU A 123 -19.70 9.13 -3.80
CA GLU A 123 -20.28 10.32 -4.41
C GLU A 123 -19.88 10.42 -5.89
N ARG A 124 -20.87 10.30 -6.78
CA ARG A 124 -20.64 10.41 -8.21
C ARG A 124 -20.46 11.87 -8.61
N ASP A 125 -19.40 12.16 -9.38
CA ASP A 125 -19.18 13.46 -10.00
C ASP A 125 -19.12 13.38 -11.54
N SER A 126 -18.77 14.49 -12.18
CA SER A 126 -18.76 14.63 -13.63
C SER A 126 -17.39 14.39 -14.28
N ARG A 127 -16.38 13.87 -13.56
CA ARG A 127 -15.07 13.55 -14.16
C ARG A 127 -15.23 12.49 -15.24
N ARG A 128 -14.36 12.51 -16.25
CA ARG A 128 -14.42 11.59 -17.40
C ARG A 128 -13.34 10.52 -17.39
N ASP A 129 -12.33 10.66 -16.55
CA ASP A 129 -11.30 9.66 -16.36
C ASP A 129 -11.71 8.64 -15.28
N PRO A 130 -11.03 7.48 -15.18
CA PRO A 130 -11.36 6.44 -14.19
C PRO A 130 -10.74 6.68 -12.81
N SER A 131 -10.06 7.82 -12.57
CA SER A 131 -9.44 8.10 -11.27
C SER A 131 -10.50 8.39 -10.21
N VAL A 132 -10.14 8.13 -8.95
CA VAL A 132 -11.01 8.38 -7.80
C VAL A 132 -10.33 9.29 -6.80
N ASP A 133 -11.12 10.07 -6.07
CA ASP A 133 -10.61 10.85 -4.95
C ASP A 133 -11.06 10.18 -3.66
N LEU A 134 -10.12 9.85 -2.79
CA LEU A 134 -10.41 9.53 -1.39
C LEU A 134 -10.31 10.81 -0.57
N VAL A 135 -11.44 11.34 -0.14
CA VAL A 135 -11.54 12.53 0.69
C VAL A 135 -11.69 12.12 2.15
N LEU A 136 -10.75 12.55 2.99
CA LEU A 136 -10.67 12.23 4.42
C LEU A 136 -11.30 13.35 5.24
N GLY A 137 -12.45 13.09 5.85
CA GLY A 137 -13.15 14.07 6.66
C GLY A 137 -12.67 14.12 8.11
N LYS A 138 -13.28 15.01 8.90
CA LYS A 138 -12.87 15.28 10.28
C LYS A 138 -12.88 14.06 11.21
N ALA A 139 -13.79 13.13 10.98
CA ALA A 139 -13.92 11.90 11.77
C ALA A 139 -13.20 10.69 11.15
N PHE A 140 -12.46 10.89 10.05
CA PHE A 140 -11.52 9.87 9.58
C PHE A 140 -10.46 9.62 10.65
N ASP A 141 -10.27 8.35 10.97
CA ASP A 141 -9.23 7.91 11.91
C ASP A 141 -8.10 7.19 11.14
N SER A 142 -8.44 6.09 10.46
CA SER A 142 -7.49 5.25 9.74
C SER A 142 -8.15 4.49 8.59
N LEU A 143 -7.34 3.91 7.70
CA LEU A 143 -7.84 2.93 6.74
C LEU A 143 -8.28 1.66 7.48
N ALA A 144 -9.26 0.95 6.93
CA ALA A 144 -9.72 -0.33 7.45
C ALA A 144 -8.56 -1.32 7.51
N GLN A 145 -8.46 -2.04 8.62
CA GLN A 145 -7.40 -3.03 8.84
C GLN A 145 -7.43 -4.10 7.73
N GLN A 146 -6.27 -4.47 7.20
CA GLN A 146 -6.21 -5.57 6.22
C GLN A 146 -6.36 -6.92 6.93
N PRO A 147 -6.87 -7.98 6.30
CA PRO A 147 -6.78 -9.34 6.83
C PRO A 147 -5.32 -9.75 7.07
N ALA A 148 -5.07 -10.59 8.08
CA ALA A 148 -3.74 -11.14 8.30
C ALA A 148 -3.30 -12.05 7.13
N ALA A 149 -1.99 -12.13 6.89
CA ALA A 149 -1.47 -12.94 5.78
C ALA A 149 -1.50 -14.44 6.11
N PRO A 150 -1.77 -15.32 5.13
CA PRO A 150 -1.57 -16.76 5.29
C PRO A 150 -0.11 -17.10 5.68
N ALA A 151 0.08 -18.15 6.49
CA ALA A 151 1.38 -18.49 7.05
C ALA A 151 2.45 -18.81 5.99
N ASP A 152 2.06 -19.45 4.89
CA ASP A 152 2.92 -19.80 3.76
C ASP A 152 3.43 -18.58 2.97
N GLN A 153 2.77 -17.43 3.11
CA GLN A 153 3.21 -16.15 2.55
C GLN A 153 4.16 -15.38 3.48
N VAL A 154 4.31 -15.81 4.73
CA VAL A 154 5.14 -15.13 5.72
C VAL A 154 6.61 -15.43 5.52
N ARG A 155 7.37 -14.37 5.19
CA ARG A 155 8.84 -14.39 5.16
C ARG A 155 9.39 -13.68 6.40
N MET A 156 10.16 -14.38 7.20
CA MET A 156 10.65 -13.84 8.47
C MET A 156 12.12 -14.15 8.77
N ASN A 157 12.70 -13.35 9.66
CA ASN A 157 13.95 -13.66 10.34
C ASN A 157 13.65 -13.97 11.82
N VAL A 158 14.52 -14.74 12.47
CA VAL A 158 14.43 -15.04 13.89
C VAL A 158 15.73 -14.64 14.57
N TYR A 159 15.64 -13.72 15.53
CA TYR A 159 16.79 -13.17 16.23
C TYR A 159 16.73 -13.45 17.72
N ASN A 160 17.86 -13.88 18.28
CA ASN A 160 18.03 -14.03 19.72
C ASN A 160 18.60 -12.75 20.31
N THR A 161 17.96 -12.21 21.36
CA THR A 161 18.57 -11.17 22.20
C THR A 161 19.05 -11.73 23.54
N THR A 162 18.77 -12.98 23.88
CA THR A 162 19.07 -13.60 25.17
C THR A 162 20.47 -14.23 25.23
N ALA A 163 20.90 -14.62 26.43
CA ALA A 163 22.12 -15.41 26.63
C ALA A 163 21.94 -16.90 26.31
N GLU A 164 20.73 -17.37 25.98
CA GLU A 164 20.45 -18.78 25.79
C GLU A 164 20.91 -19.28 24.41
N PRO A 165 21.88 -20.21 24.34
CA PRO A 165 22.37 -20.71 23.05
C PRO A 165 21.30 -21.50 22.27
N GLY A 166 21.24 -21.27 20.96
CA GLY A 166 20.36 -21.99 20.04
C GLY A 166 18.86 -21.67 20.19
N LEU A 167 18.49 -20.66 20.99
CA LEU A 167 17.09 -20.27 21.18
C LEU A 167 16.41 -19.90 19.86
N ALA A 168 17.04 -19.04 19.06
CA ALA A 168 16.53 -18.65 17.74
C ALA A 168 16.39 -19.84 16.78
N ASP A 169 17.30 -20.81 16.81
CA ASP A 169 17.19 -22.02 15.98
C ASP A 169 16.01 -22.90 16.38
N ARG A 170 15.75 -23.04 17.68
CA ARG A 170 14.58 -23.80 18.17
C ARG A 170 13.29 -23.11 17.77
N ALA A 171 13.19 -21.80 17.98
CA ALA A 171 12.03 -21.01 17.53
C ALA A 171 11.83 -21.10 16.01
N ALA A 172 12.90 -20.93 15.22
CA ALA A 172 12.85 -21.02 13.77
C ALA A 172 12.39 -22.40 13.27
N ARG A 173 12.79 -23.49 13.91
CA ARG A 173 12.29 -24.84 13.60
C ARG A 173 10.79 -24.95 13.84
N GLN A 174 10.27 -24.35 14.90
CA GLN A 174 8.84 -24.38 15.21
C GLN A 174 8.02 -23.53 14.24
N MET A 175 8.53 -22.38 13.82
CA MET A 175 7.90 -21.55 12.80
C MET A 175 7.87 -22.27 11.45
N ARG A 176 8.97 -22.91 11.02
CA ARG A 176 8.99 -23.69 9.76
C ARG A 176 8.00 -24.85 9.75
N LYS A 177 7.76 -25.50 10.89
CA LYS A 177 6.73 -26.55 11.02
C LYS A 177 5.30 -26.05 10.82
N ARG A 178 5.11 -24.73 10.83
CA ARG A 178 3.83 -24.04 10.62
C ARG A 178 3.83 -23.28 9.29
N ASP A 179 4.62 -23.77 8.34
CA ASP A 179 4.74 -23.26 6.96
C ASP A 179 5.32 -21.84 6.81
N PHE A 180 5.80 -21.22 7.89
CA PHE A 180 6.51 -19.94 7.80
C PHE A 180 7.85 -20.10 7.09
N THR A 181 8.16 -19.18 6.18
CA THR A 181 9.46 -19.12 5.51
C THR A 181 10.48 -18.35 6.35
N VAL A 182 11.28 -19.06 7.14
CA VAL A 182 12.38 -18.45 7.93
C VAL A 182 13.65 -18.32 7.09
N ARG A 183 14.02 -17.08 6.75
CA ARG A 183 15.16 -16.74 5.88
C ARG A 183 16.49 -16.62 6.62
N LYS A 184 16.48 -16.02 7.81
CA LYS A 184 17.68 -15.80 8.62
C LYS A 184 17.43 -16.17 10.07
N VAL A 185 18.44 -16.76 10.70
CA VAL A 185 18.47 -17.08 12.13
C VAL A 185 19.80 -16.58 12.68
N GLY A 186 19.79 -15.95 13.85
CA GLY A 186 21.03 -15.51 14.49
C GLY A 186 20.79 -14.66 15.73
N ASN A 187 21.82 -13.93 16.15
CA ASN A 187 21.68 -12.90 17.18
C ASN A 187 21.14 -11.60 16.57
N ASP A 188 20.46 -10.80 17.38
CA ASP A 188 19.90 -9.52 16.94
C ASP A 188 21.00 -8.57 16.43
N PRO A 189 20.94 -8.12 15.16
CA PRO A 189 21.92 -7.20 14.60
C PRO A 189 21.91 -5.83 15.30
N GLU A 190 20.79 -5.42 15.90
CA GLU A 190 20.70 -4.16 16.66
C GLU A 190 21.36 -4.25 18.04
N ARG A 191 21.76 -5.45 18.48
CA ARG A 191 22.36 -5.71 19.80
C ARG A 191 21.54 -5.13 20.95
N LYS A 192 20.21 -5.11 20.79
CA LYS A 192 19.29 -4.70 21.86
C LYS A 192 19.07 -5.85 22.84
N TRP A 193 18.63 -5.49 24.03
CA TRP A 193 18.31 -6.42 25.11
C TRP A 193 16.87 -6.18 25.56
N TYR A 194 16.04 -7.23 25.54
CA TYR A 194 14.62 -7.16 25.91
C TYR A 194 14.30 -8.15 27.05
N PRO A 195 14.74 -7.89 28.30
CA PRO A 195 14.59 -8.85 29.38
C PRO A 195 13.13 -9.07 29.78
N GLU A 196 12.29 -8.04 29.62
CA GLU A 196 10.91 -8.03 30.11
C GLU A 196 9.87 -8.42 29.05
N ASP A 197 10.27 -8.52 27.78
CA ASP A 197 9.38 -8.89 26.67
C ASP A 197 9.46 -10.41 26.40
N THR A 198 8.35 -10.99 25.94
CA THR A 198 8.35 -12.33 25.35
C THR A 198 9.04 -12.29 23.99
N ALA A 199 8.60 -11.40 23.11
CA ALA A 199 9.25 -11.15 21.83
C ALA A 199 8.85 -9.77 21.28
N ILE A 200 9.71 -9.22 20.44
CA ILE A 200 9.41 -8.06 19.60
C ILE A 200 9.27 -8.55 18.16
N ILE A 201 8.15 -8.20 17.51
CA ILE A 201 7.97 -8.44 16.08
C ILE A 201 8.18 -7.12 15.37
N ARG A 202 9.36 -6.95 14.77
CA ARG A 202 9.67 -5.75 14.01
C ARG A 202 9.12 -5.88 12.60
N HIS A 203 8.36 -4.90 12.16
CA HIS A 203 7.70 -4.88 10.87
C HIS A 203 7.64 -3.46 10.32
N GLY A 204 7.21 -3.34 9.07
CA GLY A 204 6.89 -2.07 8.44
C GLY A 204 5.42 -2.01 8.10
N LEU A 205 5.01 -0.91 7.49
CA LEU A 205 3.62 -0.69 7.06
C LEU A 205 3.11 -1.84 6.18
N ARG A 206 3.91 -2.23 5.17
CA ARG A 206 3.55 -3.29 4.21
C ARG A 206 3.59 -4.71 4.79
N SER A 207 4.35 -4.91 5.86
CA SER A 207 4.51 -6.21 6.50
C SER A 207 3.66 -6.37 7.76
N GLU A 208 2.81 -5.41 8.08
CA GLU A 208 1.93 -5.46 9.25
C GLU A 208 0.97 -6.69 9.21
N PRO A 209 0.31 -7.01 8.08
CA PRO A 209 -0.53 -8.22 8.00
C PRO A 209 0.25 -9.52 8.24
N VAL A 210 1.50 -9.55 7.77
CA VAL A 210 2.46 -10.65 7.96
C VAL A 210 2.90 -10.73 9.42
N ALA A 211 3.10 -9.59 10.07
CA ALA A 211 3.52 -9.50 11.46
C ALA A 211 2.45 -10.01 12.43
N ARG A 212 1.17 -9.73 12.17
CA ARG A 212 0.06 -10.27 12.99
C ARG A 212 -0.04 -11.78 12.93
N THR A 213 0.24 -12.40 11.79
CA THR A 213 0.29 -13.86 11.66
C THR A 213 1.40 -14.45 12.52
N VAL A 214 2.56 -13.80 12.59
CA VAL A 214 3.65 -14.18 13.51
C VAL A 214 3.25 -13.95 14.97
N ALA A 215 2.59 -12.83 15.28
CA ALA A 215 2.15 -12.49 16.63
C ALA A 215 1.16 -13.52 17.19
N ALA A 216 0.27 -14.05 16.34
CA ALA A 216 -0.64 -15.13 16.72
C ALA A 216 0.10 -16.39 17.21
N GLN A 217 1.33 -16.63 16.73
CA GLN A 217 2.13 -17.78 17.16
C GLN A 217 2.89 -17.53 18.47
N VAL A 218 3.05 -16.27 18.88
CA VAL A 218 3.86 -15.87 20.03
C VAL A 218 3.03 -14.98 20.97
N PRO A 219 2.19 -15.57 21.84
CA PRO A 219 1.42 -14.84 22.84
C PRO A 219 2.30 -13.91 23.68
N GLY A 220 1.89 -12.65 23.82
CA GLY A 220 2.66 -11.62 24.52
C GLY A 220 3.79 -11.00 23.70
N ALA A 221 3.93 -11.36 22.41
CA ALA A 221 4.78 -10.59 21.51
C ALA A 221 4.19 -9.21 21.25
N ARG A 222 5.06 -8.21 21.14
CA ARG A 222 4.67 -6.84 20.79
C ARG A 222 5.08 -6.53 19.37
N LEU A 223 4.15 -6.01 18.59
CA LEU A 223 4.43 -5.47 17.26
C LEU A 223 5.10 -4.11 17.39
N VAL A 224 6.16 -3.90 16.61
CA VAL A 224 6.88 -2.63 16.53
C VAL A 224 7.06 -2.29 15.06
N ASN A 225 6.45 -1.19 14.64
CA ASN A 225 6.75 -0.60 13.35
C ASN A 225 8.13 0.07 13.43
N ASP A 226 9.06 -0.34 12.55
CA ASP A 226 10.41 0.22 12.44
C ASP A 226 10.64 0.92 11.11
N ASP A 227 9.56 1.30 10.42
CA ASP A 227 9.54 2.03 9.16
C ASP A 227 10.23 1.30 7.99
N ARG A 228 10.48 -0.01 8.11
CA ARG A 228 10.98 -0.80 6.97
C ARG A 228 9.97 -0.79 5.82
N THR A 229 10.48 -0.74 4.59
CA THR A 229 9.65 -0.77 3.37
C THR A 229 9.43 -2.18 2.82
N GLY A 230 10.18 -3.16 3.33
CA GLY A 230 10.14 -4.55 2.92
C GLY A 230 8.96 -5.33 3.53
N LEU A 231 8.65 -6.46 2.89
CA LEU A 231 7.61 -7.41 3.34
C LEU A 231 8.12 -8.42 4.40
N SER A 232 9.40 -8.37 4.76
CA SER A 232 9.96 -9.28 5.77
C SER A 232 9.76 -8.75 7.18
N VAL A 233 9.44 -9.64 8.11
CA VAL A 233 9.33 -9.35 9.55
C VAL A 233 10.47 -9.98 10.32
N ASP A 234 10.84 -9.40 11.46
CA ASP A 234 11.80 -10.02 12.37
C ASP A 234 11.10 -10.43 13.66
N LEU A 235 11.17 -11.71 14.00
CA LEU A 235 10.83 -12.21 15.33
C LEU A 235 12.06 -12.13 16.23
N VAL A 236 12.05 -11.20 17.16
CA VAL A 236 13.16 -10.91 18.07
C VAL A 236 12.81 -11.44 19.45
N LEU A 237 13.49 -12.48 19.89
CA LEU A 237 13.19 -13.23 21.11
C LEU A 237 13.72 -12.49 22.33
N GLY A 238 12.84 -12.23 23.30
CA GLY A 238 13.16 -11.55 24.55
C GLY A 238 13.40 -12.52 25.72
N GLY A 239 13.71 -11.97 26.89
CA GLY A 239 14.10 -12.73 28.09
C GLY A 239 12.97 -13.59 28.67
N LYS A 240 11.70 -13.24 28.41
CA LYS A 240 10.54 -14.05 28.81
C LYS A 240 10.10 -15.04 27.73
N TYR A 241 10.83 -15.14 26.62
CA TYR A 241 10.44 -16.01 25.52
C TYR A 241 10.37 -17.46 25.98
N THR A 242 9.18 -18.01 25.91
CA THR A 242 8.94 -19.44 26.03
C THR A 242 8.11 -19.86 24.83
N TRP A 243 8.46 -20.99 24.22
CA TRP A 243 7.68 -21.50 23.10
C TRP A 243 6.29 -21.90 23.61
N ALA A 244 5.25 -21.16 23.22
CA ALA A 244 3.95 -21.23 23.88
C ALA A 244 2.92 -22.14 23.19
N THR A 245 2.95 -22.28 21.87
CA THR A 245 1.87 -22.95 21.11
C THR A 245 2.33 -24.30 20.57
N LYS A 246 1.58 -25.39 20.78
CA LYS A 246 1.92 -26.70 20.18
C LYS A 246 1.53 -26.77 18.70
N ASP A 247 0.38 -26.18 18.39
CA ASP A 247 -0.20 -26.14 17.05
C ASP A 247 -0.12 -24.74 16.45
N PHE A 248 -0.58 -24.58 15.21
CA PHE A 248 -0.75 -23.28 14.58
C PHE A 248 -1.96 -22.57 15.20
N THR A 249 -1.79 -21.27 15.50
CA THR A 249 -2.88 -20.41 15.96
C THR A 249 -3.31 -19.50 14.82
N GLU A 250 -4.57 -19.57 14.41
CA GLU A 250 -5.11 -18.65 13.40
C GLU A 250 -5.07 -17.20 13.95
N PRO A 251 -4.57 -16.21 13.18
CA PRO A 251 -4.66 -14.81 13.57
C PRO A 251 -6.11 -14.37 13.74
N GLU A 252 -6.33 -13.34 14.56
CA GLU A 252 -7.65 -12.75 14.75
C GLU A 252 -8.25 -12.30 13.40
N LYS A 253 -9.50 -12.70 13.17
CA LYS A 253 -10.22 -12.31 11.96
C LYS A 253 -10.53 -10.82 12.00
N VAL A 254 -10.23 -10.14 10.91
CA VAL A 254 -10.63 -8.74 10.71
C VAL A 254 -12.05 -8.73 10.14
N PRO A 255 -12.98 -7.96 10.71
CA PRO A 255 -14.34 -7.84 10.17
C PRO A 255 -14.31 -7.20 8.78
N GLU A 256 -15.27 -7.56 7.93
CA GLU A 256 -15.42 -6.94 6.63
C GLU A 256 -15.76 -5.46 6.77
N THR A 257 -15.13 -4.63 5.92
CA THR A 257 -15.39 -3.19 5.86
C THR A 257 -16.85 -2.92 5.50
N LYS A 258 -17.58 -2.19 6.35
CA LYS A 258 -18.96 -1.83 6.04
C LYS A 258 -19.00 -0.77 4.95
N GLN A 259 -19.93 -0.92 4.03
CA GLN A 259 -20.13 0.03 2.95
C GLN A 259 -20.99 1.20 3.42
N GLY A 260 -20.60 2.42 3.02
CA GLY A 260 -21.36 3.63 3.29
C GLY A 260 -22.47 3.89 2.25
N PRO A 261 -23.18 5.02 2.39
CA PRO A 261 -24.19 5.47 1.43
C PRO A 261 -23.61 5.68 0.02
N ARG A 262 -24.43 5.47 -1.01
CA ARG A 262 -24.04 5.60 -2.43
C ARG A 262 -24.77 6.74 -3.12
N ILE A 263 -24.29 7.97 -2.92
CA ILE A 263 -24.95 9.18 -3.42
C ILE A 263 -24.63 9.38 -4.90
N GLY A 264 -25.65 9.72 -5.69
CA GLY A 264 -25.53 9.79 -7.16
C GLY A 264 -25.46 8.40 -7.82
N CYS A 265 -25.74 7.35 -7.04
CA CYS A 265 -25.98 5.98 -7.49
C CYS A 265 -27.41 5.51 -7.16
N GLU A 266 -28.30 6.46 -6.91
CA GLU A 266 -29.74 6.23 -6.74
C GLU A 266 -30.32 5.87 -8.12
N ALA A 267 -31.17 4.84 -8.14
CA ALA A 267 -31.77 4.27 -9.35
C ALA A 267 -32.80 5.23 -9.99
#